data_AF-A0A7R8UG43-F1
#
_entry.id   AF-A0A7R8UG43-F1
#
_cell.length_a   1.000
_cell.length_b   1.000
_cell.length_c   1.000
_cell.angle_alpha   90.00
_cell.angle_beta   90.00
_cell.angle_gamma   90.00
#
_symmetry.space_group_name_H-M   'P 1'
#
loop_
_entity.id
_entity.type
_entity.pdbx_description
1 polymer ?
#
loop_
_entity_poly.entity_id
_entity_poly.type
_entity_poly.pdbx_seq_one_letter_code
_entity_poly.pdbx_strand_id
1 'polypeptide(L)'
;MGVDKLLPCAVNIVKDAHAGSIDALCIVDNESVTKDFAKDFDELRKYDAAFDKEVSCLKLPSCSQRIIYSPVGKLDDYSDVRSYQVAAQKAVSRAIKAGAKRPAIVLPNSSLFRNAKLCTILGALHELYVPIQLREAVPTKKQRVESISILGDNPAESEKLLREAITIESGRLVARDIGGGDPERMTPLKVEQYIRETLKELKIEVISDVETLKKEYPLFEAVNRAASSVPRHEGRIIFVEYKPPSPARKTLMLVGKGVCYDTGGADIKAGGIMCGMSRDKCGAAAVAGFMQYVQEQKPKDIHVIAALCMVRNSVGEECYVSDEIITSRAGVRVRVGNTDAEGRMCMADALCKMKEMAVDLPDPHLFTIATLTGHAIIAMGFGYSIVMDNSVARASAHAQHLRQVGEEFGEPFEISVIRKDDFDINLGKAIGEDIVQCNNAPSSKTPRGHQMPAAFLMQVTGLDKHGMSAKKPIKYSHLDIAGSAGDVPDPPTGAPILALAKAHLN
;
A
#
# COMPACT_ATOMS: atom_id res chain seq x y z
N MET A 1 -16.44 5.68 -9.42
CA MET A 1 -17.23 4.44 -9.65
C MET A 1 -17.92 4.04 -8.32
N GLY A 2 -19.01 3.27 -8.26
CA GLY A 2 -19.55 2.81 -6.96
C GLY A 2 -18.71 1.66 -6.39
N VAL A 3 -18.59 1.53 -5.06
CA VAL A 3 -17.71 0.53 -4.40
C VAL A 3 -17.93 -0.89 -4.93
N ASP A 4 -19.19 -1.28 -5.17
CA ASP A 4 -19.55 -2.61 -5.68
C ASP A 4 -18.91 -2.95 -7.02
N LYS A 5 -18.60 -1.94 -7.84
CA LYS A 5 -17.94 -2.14 -9.14
C LYS A 5 -16.42 -2.29 -9.02
N LEU A 6 -15.82 -1.90 -7.89
CA LEU A 6 -14.41 -2.15 -7.61
C LEU A 6 -14.21 -3.57 -7.07
N LEU A 7 -15.14 -4.08 -6.27
CA LEU A 7 -15.04 -5.39 -5.61
C LEU A 7 -14.91 -6.54 -6.63
N PRO A 8 -14.16 -7.61 -6.29
CA PRO A 8 -13.91 -8.72 -7.20
C PRO A 8 -15.18 -9.53 -7.53
N CYS A 9 -16.16 -9.54 -6.64
CA CYS A 9 -17.45 -10.21 -6.79
C CYS A 9 -18.50 -9.57 -5.87
N ALA A 10 -19.75 -10.02 -5.98
CA ALA A 10 -20.77 -9.65 -5.00
C ALA A 10 -20.38 -10.19 -3.61
N VAL A 11 -20.58 -9.38 -2.57
CA VAL A 11 -20.31 -9.77 -1.18
C VAL A 11 -21.60 -9.71 -0.38
N ASN A 12 -21.96 -10.80 0.28
CA ASN A 12 -23.24 -10.97 0.95
C ASN A 12 -23.08 -11.38 2.41
N ILE A 13 -24.19 -11.35 3.16
CA ILE A 13 -24.30 -11.95 4.50
C ILE A 13 -25.30 -13.09 4.42
N VAL A 14 -24.96 -14.21 5.05
CA VAL A 14 -25.89 -15.34 5.24
C VAL A 14 -26.05 -15.62 6.72
N LYS A 15 -27.22 -16.12 7.11
CA LYS A 15 -27.57 -16.46 8.50
C LYS A 15 -27.51 -17.97 8.78
N ASP A 16 -27.44 -18.77 7.73
CA ASP A 16 -27.57 -20.22 7.78
C ASP A 16 -26.48 -20.86 6.93
N ALA A 17 -25.75 -21.79 7.53
CA ALA A 17 -24.70 -22.59 6.89
C ALA A 17 -25.26 -23.53 5.81
N HIS A 18 -26.57 -23.76 5.79
CA HIS A 18 -27.26 -24.59 4.80
C HIS A 18 -27.97 -23.78 3.71
N ALA A 19 -27.80 -22.45 3.67
CA ALA A 19 -28.45 -21.61 2.68
C ALA A 19 -28.18 -22.09 1.25
N GLY A 20 -29.23 -22.26 0.43
CA GLY A 20 -29.08 -22.71 -0.97
C GLY A 20 -28.31 -21.73 -1.87
N SER A 21 -28.07 -20.51 -1.38
CA SER A 21 -27.25 -19.50 -2.05
C SER A 21 -25.74 -19.81 -2.00
N ILE A 22 -25.29 -20.74 -1.16
CA ILE A 22 -23.87 -21.09 -0.98
C ILE A 22 -23.58 -22.53 -1.46
N ASP A 23 -22.41 -22.75 -2.05
CA ASP A 23 -21.98 -24.07 -2.57
C ASP A 23 -20.69 -24.62 -1.93
N ALA A 24 -20.07 -23.82 -1.07
CA ALA A 24 -18.98 -24.21 -0.19
C ALA A 24 -19.01 -23.39 1.11
N LEU A 25 -18.75 -24.04 2.24
CA LEU A 25 -18.58 -23.42 3.54
C LEU A 25 -17.10 -23.49 3.93
N CYS A 26 -16.46 -22.34 4.10
CA CYS A 26 -15.05 -22.18 4.41
C CYS A 26 -14.88 -21.87 5.90
N ILE A 27 -14.38 -22.85 6.65
CA ILE A 27 -14.14 -22.76 8.10
C ILE A 27 -12.64 -22.59 8.31
N VAL A 28 -12.25 -21.54 9.05
CA VAL A 28 -10.84 -21.15 9.20
C VAL A 28 -10.25 -21.50 10.57
N ASP A 29 -11.05 -21.77 11.59
CA ASP A 29 -10.55 -22.20 12.89
C ASP A 29 -11.41 -23.32 13.48
N ASN A 30 -10.91 -24.00 14.50
CA ASN A 30 -11.68 -25.03 15.18
C ASN A 30 -12.84 -24.45 16.01
N GLU A 31 -12.67 -23.23 16.54
CA GLU A 31 -13.64 -22.60 17.43
C GLU A 31 -14.92 -22.16 16.72
N SER A 32 -14.87 -21.88 15.41
CA SER A 32 -16.03 -21.56 14.58
C SER A 32 -16.70 -22.77 13.95
N VAL A 33 -16.24 -23.99 14.24
CA VAL A 33 -16.95 -25.21 13.83
C VAL A 33 -18.32 -25.20 14.52
N THR A 34 -19.39 -25.08 13.72
CA THR A 34 -20.75 -25.06 14.26
C THR A 34 -21.05 -26.38 14.97
N LYS A 35 -21.99 -26.36 15.94
CA LYS A 35 -22.42 -27.56 16.66
C LYS A 35 -22.89 -28.68 15.72
N ASP A 36 -23.39 -28.30 14.55
CA ASP A 36 -23.88 -29.23 13.53
C ASP A 36 -22.77 -30.08 12.91
N PHE A 37 -21.52 -29.59 12.93
CA PHE A 37 -20.36 -30.29 12.34
C PHE A 37 -19.39 -30.87 13.38
N ALA A 38 -19.56 -30.57 14.67
CA ALA A 38 -18.62 -30.96 15.72
C ALA A 38 -18.35 -32.47 15.76
N LYS A 39 -19.40 -33.30 15.66
CA LYS A 39 -19.27 -34.76 15.67
C LYS A 39 -18.49 -35.27 14.45
N ASP A 40 -18.80 -34.74 13.27
CA ASP A 40 -18.13 -35.13 12.02
C ASP A 40 -16.63 -34.76 12.06
N PHE A 41 -16.30 -33.59 12.60
CA PHE A 41 -14.92 -33.13 12.76
C PHE A 41 -14.12 -34.01 13.74
N ASP A 42 -14.73 -34.44 14.86
CA ASP A 42 -14.08 -35.32 15.81
C ASP A 42 -13.79 -36.72 15.25
N GLU A 43 -14.64 -37.22 14.36
CA GLU A 43 -14.38 -38.46 13.63
C GLU A 43 -13.24 -38.27 12.60
N LEU A 44 -13.23 -37.15 11.89
CA LEU A 44 -12.18 -36.82 10.92
C LEU A 44 -10.80 -36.67 11.57
N ARG A 45 -10.70 -36.09 12.78
CA ARG A 45 -9.44 -36.02 13.55
C ARG A 45 -8.85 -37.39 13.87
N LYS A 46 -9.70 -38.38 14.12
CA LYS A 46 -9.26 -39.75 14.39
C LYS A 46 -8.79 -40.46 13.12
N TYR A 47 -9.33 -40.04 11.98
CA TYR A 47 -9.01 -40.62 10.68
C TYR A 47 -7.77 -40.00 10.04
N ASP A 48 -7.63 -38.67 10.11
CA ASP A 48 -6.54 -37.91 9.51
C ASP A 48 -5.76 -37.13 10.58
N ALA A 49 -4.55 -37.61 10.89
CA ALA A 49 -3.65 -36.98 11.86
C ALA A 49 -3.15 -35.58 11.43
N ALA A 50 -3.33 -35.21 10.16
CA ALA A 50 -3.00 -33.89 9.61
C ALA A 50 -4.23 -32.98 9.49
N PHE A 51 -5.42 -33.42 9.92
CA PHE A 51 -6.67 -32.69 9.70
C PHE A 51 -6.66 -31.24 10.22
N ASP A 52 -6.14 -31.02 11.43
CA ASP A 52 -6.01 -29.69 12.04
C ASP A 52 -4.70 -28.95 11.62
N LYS A 53 -4.00 -29.44 10.58
CA LYS A 53 -2.74 -28.87 10.07
C LYS A 53 -2.79 -28.53 8.58
N GLU A 54 -3.56 -29.29 7.81
CA GLU A 54 -3.62 -29.19 6.35
C GLU A 54 -5.00 -28.76 5.85
N VAL A 55 -5.01 -28.07 4.71
CA VAL A 55 -6.25 -27.56 4.12
C VAL A 55 -7.00 -28.70 3.44
N SER A 56 -8.26 -28.88 3.83
CA SER A 56 -9.10 -30.00 3.40
C SER A 56 -10.35 -29.55 2.65
N CYS A 57 -10.84 -30.40 1.75
CA CYS A 57 -12.15 -30.26 1.11
C CYS A 57 -12.92 -31.56 1.31
N LEU A 58 -14.05 -31.48 1.99
CA LEU A 58 -14.79 -32.63 2.50
C LEU A 58 -16.26 -32.53 2.12
N LYS A 59 -16.92 -33.69 2.15
CA LYS A 59 -18.37 -33.81 2.09
C LYS A 59 -18.83 -34.42 3.41
N LEU A 60 -19.65 -33.71 4.16
CA LEU A 60 -20.21 -34.20 5.41
C LEU A 60 -21.63 -34.75 5.16
N PRO A 61 -22.08 -35.79 5.87
CA PRO A 61 -23.47 -36.27 5.76
C PRO A 61 -24.49 -35.21 6.17
N SER A 62 -24.11 -34.33 7.09
CA SER A 62 -24.90 -33.24 7.66
C SER A 62 -25.06 -32.03 6.73
N CYS A 63 -24.35 -31.96 5.60
CA CYS A 63 -24.28 -30.78 4.75
C CYS A 63 -24.23 -31.11 3.26
N SER A 64 -25.05 -30.42 2.45
CA SER A 64 -25.02 -30.62 0.98
C SER A 64 -23.93 -29.82 0.29
N GLN A 65 -23.46 -28.75 0.93
CA GLN A 65 -22.36 -27.90 0.49
C GLN A 65 -21.00 -28.59 0.67
N ARG A 66 -19.99 -28.15 -0.10
CA ARG A 66 -18.60 -28.54 0.17
C ARG A 66 -18.16 -27.93 1.50
N ILE A 67 -17.51 -28.71 2.35
CA ILE A 67 -16.85 -28.16 3.53
C ILE A 67 -15.38 -27.96 3.22
N ILE A 68 -14.92 -26.72 3.29
CA ILE A 68 -13.51 -26.37 3.18
C ILE A 68 -13.00 -26.04 4.57
N TYR A 69 -12.09 -26.85 5.08
CA TYR A 69 -11.46 -26.59 6.36
C TYR A 69 -10.02 -26.13 6.14
N SER A 70 -9.68 -24.93 6.61
CA SER A 70 -8.34 -24.37 6.54
C SER A 70 -7.94 -23.88 7.93
N PRO A 71 -7.45 -24.76 8.81
CA PRO A 71 -7.20 -24.40 10.19
C PRO A 71 -6.18 -23.26 10.30
N VAL A 72 -6.50 -22.26 11.12
CA VAL A 72 -5.51 -21.44 11.79
C VAL A 72 -4.67 -22.40 12.61
N GLY A 73 -3.41 -22.57 12.22
CA GLY A 73 -2.47 -23.45 12.91
C GLY A 73 -2.33 -23.07 14.38
N LYS A 74 -1.60 -23.90 15.14
CA LYS A 74 -1.35 -23.61 16.56
C LYS A 74 -0.76 -22.20 16.72
N LEU A 75 -1.48 -21.35 17.42
CA LEU A 75 -1.04 -20.01 17.78
C LEU A 75 -0.13 -20.07 19.01
N ASP A 76 0.88 -19.21 19.02
CA ASP A 76 1.83 -19.01 20.11
C ASP A 76 2.09 -17.51 20.33
N ASP A 77 2.97 -17.19 21.26
CA ASP A 77 3.27 -15.80 21.66
C ASP A 77 3.92 -14.96 20.53
N TYR A 78 4.33 -15.60 19.43
CA TYR A 78 4.92 -14.94 18.26
C TYR A 78 3.96 -14.88 17.06
N SER A 79 2.77 -15.46 17.21
CA SER A 79 1.73 -15.44 16.20
C SER A 79 1.03 -14.09 16.16
N ASP A 80 0.55 -13.70 14.99
CA ASP A 80 -0.22 -12.47 14.81
C ASP A 80 -1.51 -12.70 14.02
N VAL A 81 -2.32 -11.65 13.89
CA VAL A 81 -3.64 -11.70 13.26
C VAL A 81 -3.58 -12.10 11.77
N ARG A 82 -2.42 -12.02 11.10
CA ARG A 82 -2.23 -12.47 9.71
C ARG A 82 -2.43 -13.97 9.57
N SER A 83 -2.30 -14.76 10.65
CA SER A 83 -2.65 -16.18 10.65
C SER A 83 -4.10 -16.43 10.18
N TYR A 84 -5.03 -15.56 10.56
CA TYR A 84 -6.42 -15.61 10.11
C TYR A 84 -6.60 -15.17 8.65
N GLN A 85 -5.79 -14.21 8.18
CA GLN A 85 -5.77 -13.81 6.77
C GLN A 85 -5.29 -14.97 5.88
N VAL A 86 -4.18 -15.60 6.26
CA VAL A 86 -3.57 -16.73 5.54
C VAL A 86 -4.52 -17.93 5.51
N ALA A 87 -5.14 -18.26 6.64
CA ALA A 87 -6.14 -19.34 6.69
C ALA A 87 -7.35 -19.05 5.77
N ALA A 88 -7.85 -17.81 5.76
CA ALA A 88 -8.95 -17.43 4.88
C ALA A 88 -8.57 -17.50 3.38
N GLN A 89 -7.38 -17.03 3.02
CA GLN A 89 -6.85 -17.11 1.65
C GLN A 89 -6.76 -18.58 1.20
N LYS A 90 -6.16 -19.44 2.03
CA LYS A 90 -6.06 -20.88 1.77
C LYS A 90 -7.43 -21.54 1.61
N ALA A 91 -8.40 -21.19 2.46
CA ALA A 91 -9.75 -21.71 2.37
C ALA A 91 -10.42 -21.33 1.03
N VAL A 92 -10.42 -20.04 0.68
CA VAL A 92 -11.04 -19.56 -0.57
C VAL A 92 -10.32 -20.15 -1.78
N SER A 93 -8.99 -20.23 -1.76
CA SER A 93 -8.21 -20.85 -2.84
C SER A 93 -8.58 -22.31 -3.03
N ARG A 94 -8.71 -23.07 -1.94
CA ARG A 94 -9.13 -24.48 -1.98
C ARG A 94 -10.57 -24.64 -2.46
N ALA A 95 -11.48 -23.75 -2.05
CA ALA A 95 -12.87 -23.73 -2.50
C ALA A 95 -12.96 -23.56 -4.03
N ILE A 96 -12.24 -22.60 -4.58
CA ILE A 96 -12.17 -22.35 -6.03
C ILE A 96 -11.63 -23.59 -6.76
N LYS A 97 -10.54 -24.18 -6.27
CA LYS A 97 -9.98 -25.43 -6.82
C LYS A 97 -10.94 -26.62 -6.73
N ALA A 98 -11.89 -26.61 -5.78
CA ALA A 98 -12.94 -27.61 -5.66
C ALA A 98 -14.15 -27.38 -6.60
N GLY A 99 -14.14 -26.28 -7.36
CA GLY A 99 -15.24 -25.88 -8.24
C GLY A 99 -16.36 -25.11 -7.55
N ALA A 100 -16.10 -24.50 -6.38
CA ALA A 100 -17.05 -23.60 -5.73
C ALA A 100 -17.17 -22.28 -6.51
N LYS A 101 -18.40 -21.78 -6.64
CA LYS A 101 -18.72 -20.50 -7.28
C LYS A 101 -19.33 -19.49 -6.32
N ARG A 102 -19.87 -19.95 -5.18
CA ARG A 102 -20.51 -19.12 -4.16
C ARG A 102 -20.05 -19.57 -2.76
N PRO A 103 -18.74 -19.47 -2.46
CA PRO A 103 -18.23 -19.81 -1.14
C PRO A 103 -18.80 -18.87 -0.06
N ALA A 104 -18.97 -19.40 1.15
CA ALA A 104 -19.18 -18.62 2.36
C ALA A 104 -17.98 -18.78 3.29
N ILE A 105 -17.47 -17.69 3.88
CA ILE A 105 -16.44 -17.73 4.92
C ILE A 105 -17.12 -17.62 6.28
N VAL A 106 -16.79 -18.56 7.18
CA VAL A 106 -17.23 -18.54 8.57
C VAL A 106 -16.29 -17.65 9.36
N LEU A 107 -16.84 -16.68 10.09
CA LEU A 107 -16.06 -15.79 10.92
C LEU A 107 -15.54 -16.53 12.17
N PRO A 108 -14.24 -16.37 12.49
CA PRO A 108 -13.65 -17.00 13.66
C PRO A 108 -14.25 -16.45 14.96
N ASN A 109 -14.24 -17.29 16.00
CA ASN A 109 -14.65 -16.93 17.36
C ASN A 109 -13.47 -16.71 18.32
N SER A 110 -12.30 -16.40 17.76
CA SER A 110 -11.07 -16.14 18.49
C SER A 110 -11.20 -14.97 19.46
N SER A 111 -10.86 -15.23 20.73
CA SER A 111 -10.67 -14.18 21.74
C SER A 111 -9.23 -13.64 21.78
N LEU A 112 -8.29 -14.25 21.04
CA LEU A 112 -6.87 -13.91 21.09
C LEU A 112 -6.55 -12.61 20.35
N PHE A 113 -7.19 -12.39 19.18
CA PHE A 113 -6.98 -11.18 18.39
C PHE A 113 -8.30 -10.46 18.15
N ARG A 114 -8.39 -9.23 18.65
CA ARG A 114 -9.56 -8.36 18.53
C ARG A 114 -10.10 -8.22 17.10
N ASN A 115 -9.21 -8.18 16.11
CA ASN A 115 -9.56 -7.97 14.71
C ASN A 115 -9.51 -9.25 13.87
N ALA A 116 -9.53 -10.45 14.49
CA ALA A 116 -9.48 -11.73 13.77
C ALA A 116 -10.58 -11.82 12.70
N LYS A 117 -11.84 -11.49 13.05
CA LYS A 117 -12.98 -11.53 12.11
C LYS A 117 -12.77 -10.62 10.90
N LEU A 118 -12.37 -9.36 11.12
CA LEU A 118 -12.11 -8.43 10.03
C LEU A 118 -10.97 -8.92 9.13
N CYS A 119 -9.88 -9.39 9.74
CA CYS A 119 -8.72 -9.92 9.01
C CYS A 119 -9.07 -11.18 8.22
N THR A 120 -9.93 -12.07 8.72
CA THR A 120 -10.45 -13.20 7.96
C THR A 120 -11.18 -12.75 6.70
N ILE A 121 -12.07 -11.74 6.80
CA ILE A 121 -12.78 -11.20 5.64
C ILE A 121 -11.78 -10.61 4.62
N LEU A 122 -10.82 -9.80 5.08
CA LEU A 122 -9.81 -9.17 4.22
C LEU A 122 -8.88 -10.19 3.55
N GLY A 123 -8.58 -11.31 4.23
CA GLY A 123 -7.85 -12.43 3.65
C GLY A 123 -8.64 -13.13 2.56
N ALA A 124 -9.92 -13.41 2.81
CA ALA A 124 -10.81 -14.01 1.82
C ALA A 124 -10.95 -13.11 0.56
N LEU A 125 -11.15 -11.81 0.73
CA LEU A 125 -11.26 -10.86 -0.38
C LEU A 125 -9.94 -10.70 -1.15
N HIS A 126 -8.80 -10.75 -0.45
CA HIS A 126 -7.48 -10.71 -1.08
C HIS A 126 -7.30 -11.85 -2.11
N GLU A 127 -7.68 -13.08 -1.74
CA GLU A 127 -7.60 -14.24 -2.65
C GLU A 127 -8.51 -14.06 -3.88
N LEU A 128 -9.59 -13.30 -3.78
CA LEU A 128 -10.52 -13.07 -4.90
C LEU A 128 -10.03 -12.01 -5.89
N TYR A 129 -8.93 -11.31 -5.61
CA TYR A 129 -8.36 -10.33 -6.53
C TYR A 129 -8.05 -10.96 -7.90
N VAL A 130 -8.42 -10.23 -8.96
CA VAL A 130 -8.06 -10.54 -10.35
C VAL A 130 -7.32 -9.34 -10.92
N PRO A 131 -6.09 -9.48 -11.45
CA PRO A 131 -5.35 -8.37 -12.04
C PRO A 131 -6.14 -7.65 -13.13
N ILE A 132 -6.05 -6.32 -13.17
CA ILE A 132 -6.82 -5.48 -14.09
C ILE A 132 -6.64 -5.88 -15.56
N GLN A 133 -5.42 -6.27 -15.96
CA GLN A 133 -5.14 -6.75 -17.30
C GLN A 133 -5.90 -8.01 -17.65
N LEU A 134 -6.03 -8.95 -16.70
CA LEU A 134 -6.79 -10.16 -16.93
C LEU A 134 -8.28 -9.85 -17.03
N ARG A 135 -8.79 -8.92 -16.20
CA ARG A 135 -10.18 -8.48 -16.25
C ARG A 135 -10.53 -7.83 -17.61
N GLU A 136 -9.59 -7.11 -18.21
CA GLU A 136 -9.77 -6.43 -19.50
C GLU A 136 -9.52 -7.33 -20.71
N ALA A 137 -8.42 -8.08 -20.70
CA ALA A 137 -8.03 -8.93 -21.84
C ALA A 137 -8.92 -10.18 -21.96
N VAL A 138 -9.43 -10.68 -20.83
CA VAL A 138 -10.29 -11.88 -20.79
C VAL A 138 -11.52 -11.60 -19.91
N PRO A 139 -12.54 -10.89 -20.43
CA PRO A 139 -13.71 -10.49 -19.64
C PRO A 139 -14.46 -11.64 -18.96
N THR A 140 -14.38 -12.86 -19.51
CA THR A 140 -14.95 -14.08 -18.91
C THR A 140 -14.23 -14.54 -17.65
N LYS A 141 -13.01 -14.06 -17.39
CA LYS A 141 -12.19 -14.32 -16.21
C LYS A 141 -12.09 -13.09 -15.29
N LYS A 142 -12.99 -12.11 -15.42
CA LYS A 142 -12.96 -10.88 -14.60
C LYS A 142 -13.24 -11.12 -13.11
N GLN A 143 -13.77 -12.29 -12.75
CA GLN A 143 -14.05 -12.71 -11.37
C GLN A 143 -13.62 -14.17 -11.20
N ARG A 144 -13.20 -14.54 -9.98
CA ARG A 144 -12.87 -15.94 -9.64
C ARG A 144 -14.08 -16.76 -9.16
N VAL A 145 -15.07 -16.08 -8.61
CA VAL A 145 -16.34 -16.63 -8.07
C VAL A 145 -17.49 -15.68 -8.40
N GLU A 146 -18.73 -16.16 -8.37
CA GLU A 146 -19.93 -15.35 -8.60
C GLU A 146 -20.21 -14.42 -7.41
N SER A 147 -20.05 -14.94 -6.18
CA SER A 147 -20.18 -14.18 -4.94
C SER A 147 -19.40 -14.81 -3.81
N ILE A 148 -19.16 -14.05 -2.75
CA ILE A 148 -18.70 -14.57 -1.45
C ILE A 148 -19.66 -14.12 -0.35
N SER A 149 -20.01 -15.02 0.56
CA SER A 149 -20.87 -14.72 1.69
C SER A 149 -20.09 -14.74 3.01
N ILE A 150 -20.46 -13.88 3.94
CA ILE A 150 -19.93 -13.91 5.31
C ILE A 150 -20.98 -14.56 6.22
N LEU A 151 -20.56 -15.55 7.01
CA LEU A 151 -21.37 -16.17 8.05
C LEU A 151 -20.76 -15.87 9.42
N GLY A 152 -21.51 -15.22 10.28
CA GLY A 152 -21.11 -14.96 11.67
C GLY A 152 -22.30 -15.07 12.61
N ASP A 153 -22.03 -15.34 13.88
CA ASP A 153 -23.06 -15.64 14.89
C ASP A 153 -23.98 -14.44 15.20
N ASN A 154 -23.46 -13.21 15.04
CA ASN A 154 -24.22 -11.97 15.23
C ASN A 154 -24.41 -11.23 13.90
N PRO A 155 -25.65 -11.15 13.36
CA PRO A 155 -25.91 -10.48 12.09
C PRO A 155 -25.55 -8.99 12.08
N ALA A 156 -25.82 -8.26 13.16
CA ALA A 156 -25.57 -6.81 13.22
C ALA A 156 -24.07 -6.50 13.26
N GLU A 157 -23.30 -7.30 14.01
CA GLU A 157 -21.83 -7.22 14.02
C GLU A 157 -21.26 -7.57 12.64
N SER A 158 -21.74 -8.66 12.03
CA SER A 158 -21.30 -9.13 10.71
C SER A 158 -21.55 -8.08 9.63
N GLU A 159 -22.69 -7.37 9.69
CA GLU A 159 -22.99 -6.28 8.75
C GLU A 159 -22.05 -5.09 8.91
N LYS A 160 -21.74 -4.70 10.16
CA LYS A 160 -20.77 -3.63 10.42
C LYS A 160 -19.38 -4.01 9.91
N LEU A 161 -18.90 -5.21 10.25
CA LEU A 161 -17.60 -5.73 9.82
C LEU A 161 -17.51 -5.83 8.30
N LEU A 162 -18.57 -6.28 7.64
CA LEU A 162 -18.58 -6.39 6.19
C LEU A 162 -18.49 -5.02 5.51
N ARG A 163 -19.27 -4.03 5.98
CA ARG A 163 -19.18 -2.65 5.46
C ARG A 163 -17.76 -2.10 5.59
N GLU A 164 -17.16 -2.29 6.76
CA GLU A 164 -15.78 -1.88 7.03
C GLU A 164 -14.78 -2.58 6.10
N ALA A 165 -14.88 -3.91 5.96
CA ALA A 165 -14.02 -4.69 5.08
C ALA A 165 -14.14 -4.28 3.61
N ILE A 166 -15.37 -4.03 3.13
CA ILE A 166 -15.64 -3.55 1.77
C ILE A 166 -14.96 -2.20 1.52
N THR A 167 -15.06 -1.27 2.47
CA THR A 167 -14.40 0.04 2.32
C THR A 167 -12.88 -0.09 2.26
N ILE A 168 -12.29 -0.89 3.16
CA ILE A 168 -10.85 -1.17 3.18
C ILE A 168 -10.40 -1.80 1.86
N GLU A 169 -11.12 -2.83 1.42
CA GLU A 169 -10.77 -3.59 0.23
C GLU A 169 -10.92 -2.75 -1.04
N SER A 170 -11.88 -1.82 -1.10
CA SER A 170 -11.98 -0.88 -2.22
C SER A 170 -10.69 -0.07 -2.42
N GLY A 171 -10.05 0.36 -1.32
CA GLY A 171 -8.76 1.03 -1.34
C GLY A 171 -7.62 0.10 -1.74
N ARG A 172 -7.57 -1.12 -1.18
CA ARG A 172 -6.56 -2.12 -1.54
C ARG A 172 -6.66 -2.54 -3.01
N LEU A 173 -7.85 -2.61 -3.59
CA LEU A 173 -8.05 -2.92 -5.01
C LEU A 173 -7.52 -1.81 -5.92
N VAL A 174 -7.74 -0.55 -5.58
CA VAL A 174 -7.13 0.59 -6.29
C VAL A 174 -5.60 0.51 -6.24
N ALA A 175 -5.04 0.25 -5.06
CA ALA A 175 -3.60 0.09 -4.92
C ALA A 175 -3.06 -1.12 -5.70
N ARG A 176 -3.79 -2.24 -5.69
CA ARG A 176 -3.43 -3.43 -6.48
C ARG A 176 -3.56 -3.22 -7.96
N ASP A 177 -4.56 -2.51 -8.45
CA ASP A 177 -4.69 -2.25 -9.88
C ASP A 177 -3.55 -1.37 -10.37
N ILE A 178 -3.26 -0.28 -9.65
CA ILE A 178 -2.19 0.65 -10.02
C ILE A 178 -0.83 -0.04 -9.86
N GLY A 179 -0.48 -0.54 -8.67
CA GLY A 179 0.83 -1.18 -8.42
C GLY A 179 0.98 -2.52 -9.14
N GLY A 180 -0.13 -3.23 -9.35
CA GLY A 180 -0.25 -4.53 -10.02
C GLY A 180 -0.08 -4.46 -11.53
N GLY A 181 -0.56 -3.36 -12.10
CA GLY A 181 -0.56 -3.09 -13.52
C GLY A 181 0.84 -3.11 -14.11
N ASP A 182 0.95 -3.72 -15.28
CA ASP A 182 2.17 -3.76 -16.06
C ASP A 182 2.54 -2.33 -16.52
N PRO A 183 3.77 -2.13 -17.01
CA PRO A 183 4.27 -0.81 -17.37
C PRO A 183 3.43 -0.07 -18.42
N GLU A 184 2.66 -0.80 -19.23
CA GLU A 184 1.84 -0.25 -20.32
C GLU A 184 0.39 -0.03 -19.91
N ARG A 185 -0.19 -0.94 -19.12
CA ARG A 185 -1.54 -0.72 -18.59
C ARG A 185 -1.58 0.40 -17.56
N MET A 186 -0.50 0.61 -16.80
CA MET A 186 -0.40 1.62 -15.75
C MET A 186 0.79 2.56 -15.97
N THR A 187 0.88 3.15 -17.17
CA THR A 187 1.72 4.34 -17.43
C THR A 187 1.21 5.56 -16.65
N PRO A 188 1.98 6.67 -16.53
CA PRO A 188 1.52 7.87 -15.84
C PRO A 188 0.16 8.40 -16.35
N LEU A 189 0.00 8.49 -17.67
CA LEU A 189 -1.28 8.87 -18.30
C LEU A 189 -2.42 7.90 -17.96
N LYS A 190 -2.17 6.59 -17.99
CA LYS A 190 -3.20 5.59 -17.68
C LYS A 190 -3.59 5.57 -16.20
N VAL A 191 -2.65 5.87 -15.31
CA VAL A 191 -2.95 6.05 -13.89
C VAL A 191 -3.82 7.29 -13.66
N GLU A 192 -3.53 8.42 -14.33
CA GLU A 192 -4.42 9.58 -14.25
C GLU A 192 -5.86 9.24 -14.68
N GLN A 193 -6.03 8.58 -15.84
CA GLN A 193 -7.35 8.18 -16.34
C GLN A 193 -8.08 7.32 -15.31
N TYR A 194 -7.39 6.31 -14.76
CA TYR A 194 -7.94 5.43 -13.72
C TYR A 194 -8.36 6.19 -12.45
N ILE A 195 -7.53 7.15 -12.01
CA ILE A 195 -7.81 7.97 -10.81
C ILE A 195 -9.02 8.86 -11.03
N ARG A 196 -9.18 9.50 -12.19
CA ARG A 196 -10.35 10.34 -12.50
C ARG A 196 -11.66 9.54 -12.49
N GLU A 197 -11.63 8.29 -12.92
CA GLU A 197 -12.78 7.40 -12.92
C GLU A 197 -13.15 6.88 -11.51
N THR A 198 -12.11 6.61 -10.72
CA THR A 198 -12.25 5.98 -9.40
C THR A 198 -12.55 7.00 -8.31
N LEU A 199 -11.79 8.09 -8.25
CA LEU A 199 -11.83 9.13 -7.22
C LEU A 199 -12.70 10.34 -7.62
N LYS A 200 -13.82 10.09 -8.30
CA LYS A 200 -14.67 11.12 -8.92
C LYS A 200 -15.30 12.12 -7.94
N GLU A 201 -15.39 11.79 -6.64
CA GLU A 201 -15.96 12.70 -5.62
C GLU A 201 -14.90 13.60 -5.00
N LEU A 202 -13.63 13.38 -5.34
CA LEU A 202 -12.49 14.15 -4.84
C LEU A 202 -12.07 15.18 -5.88
N LYS A 203 -11.47 16.27 -5.41
CA LYS A 203 -10.88 17.27 -6.30
C LYS A 203 -9.56 16.74 -6.84
N ILE A 204 -9.39 16.75 -8.17
CA ILE A 204 -8.19 16.26 -8.85
C ILE A 204 -7.57 17.39 -9.69
N GLU A 205 -6.30 17.68 -9.46
CA GLU A 205 -5.48 18.60 -10.24
C GLU A 205 -4.26 17.85 -10.79
N VAL A 206 -3.89 18.08 -12.04
CA VAL A 206 -2.78 17.36 -12.69
C VAL A 206 -1.81 18.34 -13.30
N ILE A 207 -0.52 18.13 -12.99
CA ILE A 207 0.60 18.82 -13.62
C ILE A 207 1.29 17.82 -14.55
N SER A 208 1.24 18.08 -15.85
CA SER A 208 1.90 17.28 -16.89
C SER A 208 2.61 18.14 -17.94
N ASP A 209 2.45 19.46 -17.88
CA ASP A 209 3.10 20.39 -18.79
C ASP A 209 4.60 20.47 -18.48
N VAL A 210 5.44 20.19 -19.48
CA VAL A 210 6.90 20.08 -19.32
C VAL A 210 7.51 21.39 -18.82
N GLU A 211 7.05 22.54 -19.32
CA GLU A 211 7.61 23.83 -18.90
C GLU A 211 7.26 24.15 -17.43
N THR A 212 6.04 23.81 -17.01
CA THR A 212 5.64 23.85 -15.60
C THR A 212 6.47 22.89 -14.76
N LEU A 213 6.71 21.65 -15.22
CA LEU A 213 7.54 20.67 -14.51
C LEU A 213 8.99 21.15 -14.36
N LYS A 214 9.63 21.66 -15.42
CA LYS A 214 10.98 22.24 -15.37
C LYS A 214 11.09 23.38 -14.35
N LYS A 215 10.08 24.25 -14.31
CA LYS A 215 10.10 25.45 -13.46
C LYS A 215 9.76 25.14 -12.00
N GLU A 216 8.74 24.32 -11.76
CA GLU A 216 8.15 24.15 -10.43
C GLU A 216 8.50 22.82 -9.76
N TYR A 217 8.92 21.81 -10.54
CA TYR A 217 9.26 20.46 -10.10
C TYR A 217 10.54 19.92 -10.80
N PRO A 218 11.65 20.66 -10.76
CA PRO A 218 12.86 20.36 -11.55
C PRO A 218 13.50 18.99 -11.26
N LEU A 219 13.44 18.47 -10.03
CA LEU A 219 13.92 17.12 -9.70
C LEU A 219 13.02 16.02 -10.25
N PHE A 220 11.70 16.24 -10.24
CA PHE A 220 10.77 15.34 -10.93
C PHE A 220 11.02 15.34 -12.43
N GLU A 221 11.19 16.52 -13.01
CA GLU A 221 11.41 16.66 -14.45
C GLU A 221 12.73 16.02 -14.88
N ALA A 222 13.78 16.07 -14.07
CA ALA A 222 15.03 15.38 -14.37
C ALA A 222 14.83 13.87 -14.57
N VAL A 223 14.03 13.22 -13.71
CA VAL A 223 13.67 11.79 -13.86
C VAL A 223 12.80 11.57 -15.09
N ASN A 224 11.91 12.53 -15.40
CA ASN A 224 10.96 12.47 -16.49
C ASN A 224 11.59 12.74 -17.88
N ARG A 225 12.75 13.40 -17.94
CA ARG A 225 13.31 14.04 -19.14
C ARG A 225 13.43 13.08 -20.34
N ALA A 226 13.88 11.85 -20.13
CA ALA A 226 13.92 10.83 -21.19
C ALA A 226 12.53 10.29 -21.54
N ALA A 227 11.67 10.09 -20.54
CA ALA A 227 10.32 9.54 -20.74
C ALA A 227 9.38 10.51 -21.47
N SER A 228 9.56 11.82 -21.29
CA SER A 228 8.73 12.86 -21.92
C SER A 228 8.91 12.95 -23.44
N SER A 229 9.97 12.35 -24.00
CA SER A 229 10.12 12.17 -25.45
C SER A 229 9.09 11.18 -26.05
N VAL A 230 8.43 10.38 -25.20
CA VAL A 230 7.42 9.39 -25.60
C VAL A 230 6.07 9.78 -25.00
N PRO A 231 5.08 10.24 -25.79
CA PRO A 231 3.84 10.83 -25.26
C PRO A 231 3.05 9.95 -24.28
N ARG A 232 3.07 8.63 -24.47
CA ARG A 232 2.39 7.68 -23.57
C ARG A 232 3.10 7.45 -22.22
N HIS A 233 4.33 7.92 -22.08
CA HIS A 233 5.19 7.79 -20.89
C HIS A 233 5.42 9.10 -20.15
N GLU A 234 4.97 10.24 -20.71
CA GLU A 234 5.04 11.56 -20.08
C GLU A 234 4.56 11.53 -18.62
N GLY A 235 5.46 11.94 -17.73
CA GLY A 235 5.22 12.01 -16.30
C GLY A 235 4.14 13.01 -15.90
N ARG A 236 3.49 12.72 -14.78
CA ARG A 236 2.38 13.53 -14.23
C ARG A 236 2.47 13.55 -12.71
N ILE A 237 2.28 14.73 -12.14
CA ILE A 237 2.03 14.88 -10.70
C ILE A 237 0.53 15.08 -10.53
N ILE A 238 -0.12 14.09 -9.90
CA ILE A 238 -1.58 14.09 -9.70
C ILE A 238 -1.85 14.46 -8.26
N PHE A 239 -2.41 15.65 -8.04
CA PHE A 239 -2.90 16.09 -6.73
C PHE A 239 -4.35 15.66 -6.55
N VAL A 240 -4.66 15.06 -5.40
CA VAL A 240 -6.01 14.64 -5.03
C VAL A 240 -6.35 15.21 -3.66
N GLU A 241 -7.50 15.87 -3.52
CA GLU A 241 -7.88 16.58 -2.30
C GLU A 241 -9.29 16.18 -1.83
N TYR A 242 -9.38 15.79 -0.56
CA TYR A 242 -10.62 15.62 0.19
C TYR A 242 -10.74 16.73 1.24
N LYS A 243 -11.75 17.60 1.10
CA LYS A 243 -12.09 18.58 2.14
C LYS A 243 -13.24 18.07 3.00
N PRO A 244 -13.09 18.04 4.34
CA PRO A 244 -14.13 17.58 5.23
C PRO A 244 -15.30 18.58 5.27
N PRO A 245 -16.51 18.13 5.61
CA PRO A 245 -17.68 19.00 5.75
C PRO A 245 -17.64 19.89 7.00
N SER A 246 -16.83 19.55 8.01
CA SER A 246 -16.60 20.37 9.21
C SER A 246 -15.19 20.98 9.21
N PRO A 247 -14.94 22.05 9.98
CA PRO A 247 -13.59 22.59 10.13
C PRO A 247 -12.58 21.48 10.47
N ALA A 248 -11.49 21.41 9.71
CA ALA A 248 -10.52 20.36 9.88
C ALA A 248 -9.77 20.54 11.21
N ARG A 249 -9.74 19.50 12.05
CA ARG A 249 -8.90 19.47 13.26
C ARG A 249 -7.44 19.14 12.95
N LYS A 250 -7.21 18.46 11.82
CA LYS A 250 -5.89 18.04 11.33
C LYS A 250 -5.90 17.87 9.81
N THR A 251 -4.71 17.94 9.22
CA THR A 251 -4.51 17.70 7.80
C THR A 251 -3.47 16.62 7.55
N LEU A 252 -3.86 15.57 6.83
CA LEU A 252 -2.96 14.52 6.36
C LEU A 252 -2.49 14.86 4.95
N MET A 253 -1.18 14.85 4.72
CA MET A 253 -0.58 15.25 3.45
C MET A 253 0.32 14.13 2.94
N LEU A 254 -0.07 13.41 1.89
CA LEU A 254 0.62 12.18 1.46
C LEU A 254 1.27 12.36 0.09
N VAL A 255 2.56 12.02 -0.03
CA VAL A 255 3.29 12.00 -1.30
C VAL A 255 3.71 10.56 -1.60
N GLY A 256 3.29 10.02 -2.74
CA GLY A 256 3.60 8.64 -3.12
C GLY A 256 4.61 8.56 -4.25
N LYS A 257 5.61 7.68 -4.10
CA LYS A 257 6.54 7.30 -5.18
C LYS A 257 5.77 6.55 -6.28
N GLY A 258 5.70 7.12 -7.48
CA GLY A 258 4.95 6.60 -8.62
C GLY A 258 5.83 6.23 -9.81
N VAL A 259 6.97 5.57 -9.60
CA VAL A 259 7.84 5.18 -10.71
C VAL A 259 7.20 4.00 -11.45
N CYS A 260 6.49 4.28 -12.55
CA CYS A 260 5.71 3.33 -13.32
C CYS A 260 6.54 2.18 -13.88
N TYR A 261 7.81 2.47 -14.18
CA TYR A 261 8.83 1.50 -14.51
C TYR A 261 10.19 2.13 -14.25
N ASP A 262 11.05 1.40 -13.55
CA ASP A 262 12.40 1.85 -13.22
C ASP A 262 13.45 1.04 -13.99
N THR A 263 14.10 1.68 -14.96
CA THR A 263 15.26 1.07 -15.64
C THR A 263 16.56 1.32 -14.90
N GLY A 264 16.56 2.20 -13.90
CA GLY A 264 17.74 2.82 -13.26
C GLY A 264 18.31 4.03 -13.99
N GLY A 265 17.72 4.45 -15.11
CA GLY A 265 18.26 5.55 -15.92
C GLY A 265 19.64 5.21 -16.53
N ALA A 266 20.55 6.17 -16.57
CA ALA A 266 21.92 5.97 -17.06
C ALA A 266 22.71 4.93 -16.23
N ASP A 267 22.46 4.87 -14.92
CA ASP A 267 22.89 3.82 -14.00
C ASP A 267 22.01 2.56 -14.15
N ILE A 268 21.99 2.00 -15.36
CA ILE A 268 21.07 0.94 -15.78
C ILE A 268 21.08 -0.29 -14.86
N LYS A 269 19.88 -0.79 -14.53
CA LYS A 269 19.67 -2.12 -13.92
C LYS A 269 20.03 -3.24 -14.89
N ALA A 270 21.30 -3.64 -14.88
CA ALA A 270 21.82 -4.74 -15.69
C ALA A 270 21.62 -6.13 -15.06
N GLY A 271 21.76 -7.20 -15.87
CA GLY A 271 21.78 -8.58 -15.35
C GLY A 271 20.41 -9.17 -15.02
N GLY A 272 19.32 -8.64 -15.59
CA GLY A 272 17.96 -9.18 -15.44
C GLY A 272 17.20 -8.71 -14.19
N ILE A 273 17.82 -7.88 -13.35
CA ILE A 273 17.22 -7.35 -12.10
C ILE A 273 16.14 -6.28 -12.34
N MET A 274 15.84 -5.96 -13.59
CA MET A 274 14.74 -5.06 -13.97
C MET A 274 13.37 -5.75 -13.88
N CYS A 275 13.33 -7.09 -13.87
CA CYS A 275 12.10 -7.83 -13.65
C CYS A 275 11.46 -7.40 -12.31
N GLY A 276 10.15 -7.09 -12.33
CA GLY A 276 9.44 -6.60 -11.14
C GLY A 276 9.48 -5.08 -10.94
N MET A 277 10.32 -4.32 -11.68
CA MET A 277 10.40 -2.85 -11.51
C MET A 277 9.16 -2.07 -11.98
N SER A 278 8.14 -2.76 -12.50
CA SER A 278 6.80 -2.18 -12.61
C SER A 278 6.12 -1.96 -11.25
N ARG A 279 6.60 -2.62 -10.18
CA ARG A 279 6.09 -2.44 -8.81
C ARG A 279 6.56 -1.15 -8.15
N ASP A 280 7.46 -0.41 -8.78
CA ASP A 280 8.08 0.78 -8.18
C ASP A 280 7.18 2.03 -8.10
N LYS A 281 5.90 1.84 -8.44
CA LYS A 281 4.79 2.78 -8.26
C LYS A 281 3.87 2.41 -7.09
N CYS A 282 4.18 1.38 -6.31
CA CYS A 282 3.34 0.93 -5.19
C CYS A 282 3.16 1.99 -4.10
N GLY A 283 4.11 2.93 -3.93
CA GLY A 283 3.96 4.07 -3.02
C GLY A 283 2.80 4.99 -3.40
N ALA A 284 2.77 5.43 -4.66
CA ALA A 284 1.65 6.19 -5.24
C ALA A 284 0.36 5.39 -5.31
N ALA A 285 0.44 4.08 -5.56
CA ALA A 285 -0.71 3.19 -5.55
C ALA A 285 -1.34 3.09 -4.14
N ALA A 286 -0.54 3.00 -3.08
CA ALA A 286 -1.02 3.01 -1.70
C ALA A 286 -1.67 4.35 -1.35
N VAL A 287 -1.09 5.47 -1.78
CA VAL A 287 -1.70 6.81 -1.62
C VAL A 287 -3.05 6.89 -2.35
N ALA A 288 -3.13 6.41 -3.60
CA ALA A 288 -4.39 6.34 -4.35
C ALA A 288 -5.46 5.52 -3.62
N GLY A 289 -5.09 4.33 -3.13
CA GLY A 289 -5.98 3.45 -2.40
C GLY A 289 -6.43 4.05 -1.06
N PHE A 290 -5.56 4.78 -0.36
CA PHE A 290 -5.92 5.55 0.83
C PHE A 290 -6.94 6.64 0.49
N MET A 291 -6.78 7.37 -0.62
CA MET A 291 -7.77 8.36 -1.06
C MET A 291 -9.11 7.72 -1.44
N GLN A 292 -9.11 6.52 -2.02
CA GLN A 292 -10.35 5.74 -2.23
C GLN A 292 -11.02 5.40 -0.90
N TYR A 293 -10.26 4.96 0.10
CA TYR A 293 -10.81 4.72 1.45
C TYR A 293 -11.40 6.00 2.06
N VAL A 294 -10.71 7.14 1.94
CA VAL A 294 -11.18 8.45 2.42
C VAL A 294 -12.48 8.87 1.72
N GLN A 295 -12.57 8.66 0.40
CA GLN A 295 -13.78 8.96 -0.39
C GLN A 295 -15.00 8.20 0.15
N GLU A 296 -14.82 6.94 0.53
CA GLU A 296 -15.91 6.11 1.04
C GLU A 296 -16.23 6.38 2.51
N GLN A 297 -15.22 6.58 3.37
CA GLN A 297 -15.43 6.84 4.80
C GLN A 297 -15.94 8.26 5.09
N LYS A 298 -15.57 9.24 4.27
CA LYS A 298 -15.97 10.65 4.41
C LYS A 298 -15.73 11.20 5.84
N PRO A 299 -14.46 11.19 6.32
CA PRO A 299 -14.15 11.64 7.68
C PRO A 299 -14.59 13.09 7.91
N LYS A 300 -15.29 13.33 9.02
CA LYS A 300 -16.04 14.58 9.22
C LYS A 300 -15.17 15.83 9.41
N ASP A 301 -13.98 15.67 9.97
CA ASP A 301 -13.11 16.77 10.44
C ASP A 301 -11.64 16.57 10.07
N ILE A 302 -11.34 15.75 9.06
CA ILE A 302 -9.97 15.47 8.61
C ILE A 302 -9.82 15.89 7.15
N HIS A 303 -8.89 16.82 6.90
CA HIS A 303 -8.48 17.21 5.55
C HIS A 303 -7.41 16.26 5.06
N VAL A 304 -7.55 15.76 3.83
CA VAL A 304 -6.55 14.90 3.21
C VAL A 304 -6.13 15.49 1.86
N ILE A 305 -4.83 15.67 1.68
CA ILE A 305 -4.23 16.13 0.43
C ILE A 305 -3.18 15.10 0.01
N ALA A 306 -3.26 14.62 -1.22
CA ALA A 306 -2.36 13.62 -1.76
C ALA A 306 -1.67 14.12 -3.04
N ALA A 307 -0.43 13.68 -3.27
CA ALA A 307 0.28 13.80 -4.53
C ALA A 307 0.82 12.44 -4.96
N LEU A 308 0.46 12.01 -6.17
CA LEU A 308 0.98 10.82 -6.83
C LEU A 308 2.00 11.28 -7.87
N CYS A 309 3.28 10.99 -7.64
CA CYS A 309 4.37 11.42 -8.52
C CYS A 309 4.62 10.33 -9.57
N MET A 310 3.83 10.33 -10.65
CA MET A 310 3.82 9.28 -11.66
C MET A 310 4.85 9.56 -12.76
N VAL A 311 5.91 8.77 -12.86
CA VAL A 311 7.01 8.97 -13.83
C VAL A 311 7.55 7.64 -14.33
N ARG A 312 8.30 7.61 -15.44
CA ARG A 312 9.15 6.46 -15.80
C ARG A 312 10.61 6.91 -15.78
N ASN A 313 11.45 6.20 -15.05
CA ASN A 313 12.90 6.41 -15.12
C ASN A 313 13.41 5.65 -16.34
N SER A 314 13.52 6.35 -17.46
CA SER A 314 13.82 5.76 -18.78
C SER A 314 15.24 6.08 -19.22
N VAL A 315 15.80 5.23 -20.09
CA VAL A 315 17.06 5.51 -20.78
C VAL A 315 16.77 6.09 -22.15
N GLY A 316 17.46 7.19 -22.50
CA GLY A 316 17.32 7.88 -23.77
C GLY A 316 18.37 8.99 -23.90
N GLU A 317 18.37 9.68 -25.04
CA GLU A 317 19.29 10.79 -25.30
C GLU A 317 19.16 11.94 -24.28
N GLU A 318 17.95 12.11 -23.74
CA GLU A 318 17.61 13.11 -22.73
C GLU A 318 17.60 12.57 -21.29
N CYS A 319 18.18 11.40 -21.00
CA CYS A 319 18.26 10.95 -19.60
C CYS A 319 19.18 11.87 -18.79
N TYR A 320 18.77 12.20 -17.56
CA TYR A 320 19.69 12.83 -16.63
C TYR A 320 20.79 11.85 -16.23
N VAL A 321 21.99 12.35 -15.95
CA VAL A 321 23.17 11.54 -15.61
C VAL A 321 23.75 11.89 -14.25
N SER A 322 24.56 10.97 -13.71
CA SER A 322 25.38 11.23 -12.53
C SER A 322 26.29 12.45 -12.73
N ASP A 323 26.56 13.17 -11.65
CA ASP A 323 27.26 14.46 -11.57
C ASP A 323 26.51 15.70 -12.12
N GLU A 324 25.32 15.55 -12.71
CA GLU A 324 24.44 16.70 -12.95
C GLU A 324 24.10 17.40 -11.62
N ILE A 325 24.09 18.74 -11.63
CA ILE A 325 23.60 19.54 -10.50
C ILE A 325 22.26 20.13 -10.86
N ILE A 326 21.21 19.66 -10.18
CA ILE A 326 19.83 20.10 -10.40
C ILE A 326 19.38 20.91 -9.19
N THR A 327 18.83 22.10 -9.42
CA THR A 327 18.31 22.94 -8.35
C THR A 327 16.85 22.58 -8.09
N SER A 328 16.54 22.15 -6.87
CA SER A 328 15.17 21.79 -6.44
C SER A 328 14.24 23.00 -6.34
N ARG A 329 12.94 22.75 -6.17
CA ARG A 329 11.92 23.78 -5.86
C ARG A 329 12.29 24.61 -4.62
N ALA A 330 12.95 24.01 -3.63
CA ALA A 330 13.39 24.71 -2.42
C ALA A 330 14.65 25.59 -2.65
N GLY A 331 15.20 25.61 -3.86
CA GLY A 331 16.45 26.29 -4.21
C GLY A 331 17.71 25.52 -3.82
N VAL A 332 17.58 24.28 -3.33
CA VAL A 332 18.71 23.43 -2.93
C VAL A 332 19.33 22.79 -4.18
N ARG A 333 20.65 22.96 -4.36
CA ARG A 333 21.45 22.42 -5.46
C ARG A 333 21.87 20.98 -5.17
N VAL A 334 21.29 20.03 -5.89
CA VAL A 334 21.48 18.59 -5.71
C VAL A 334 22.43 18.05 -6.77
N ARG A 335 23.60 17.52 -6.37
CA ARG A 335 24.40 16.69 -7.27
C ARG A 335 23.83 15.27 -7.34
N VAL A 336 23.55 14.81 -8.55
CA VAL A 336 23.10 13.45 -8.84
C VAL A 336 24.25 12.49 -8.58
N GLY A 337 24.02 11.50 -7.72
CA GLY A 337 25.03 10.48 -7.40
C GLY A 337 24.79 9.15 -8.11
N ASN A 338 23.52 8.83 -8.38
CA ASN A 338 23.11 7.62 -9.08
C ASN A 338 21.67 7.81 -9.61
N THR A 339 21.43 7.57 -10.89
CA THR A 339 20.11 7.74 -11.51
C THR A 339 19.10 6.64 -11.12
N ASP A 340 19.55 5.56 -10.48
CA ASP A 340 18.74 4.50 -9.83
C ASP A 340 18.26 4.90 -8.43
N ALA A 341 18.58 6.12 -8.00
CA ALA A 341 18.03 6.75 -6.80
C ALA A 341 16.96 7.81 -7.18
N GLU A 342 16.19 7.56 -8.23
CA GLU A 342 15.17 8.43 -8.83
C GLU A 342 13.98 8.68 -7.90
N GLY A 343 13.59 7.70 -7.08
CA GLY A 343 12.35 7.77 -6.30
C GLY A 343 12.30 8.95 -5.33
N ARG A 344 13.45 9.32 -4.75
CA ARG A 344 13.55 10.49 -3.88
C ARG A 344 13.51 11.80 -4.68
N MET A 345 14.02 11.79 -5.91
CA MET A 345 14.02 12.96 -6.80
C MET A 345 12.61 13.25 -7.29
N CYS A 346 11.87 12.21 -7.72
CA CYS A 346 10.51 12.40 -8.23
C CYS A 346 9.52 12.87 -7.15
N MET A 347 9.72 12.52 -5.88
CA MET A 347 8.87 12.99 -4.79
C MET A 347 9.26 14.37 -4.23
N ALA A 348 10.52 14.77 -4.33
CA ALA A 348 11.08 15.89 -3.56
C ALA A 348 10.34 17.21 -3.79
N ASP A 349 10.11 17.62 -5.03
CA ASP A 349 9.48 18.93 -5.29
C ASP A 349 7.99 18.96 -4.95
N ALA A 350 7.28 17.84 -5.16
CA ALA A 350 5.91 17.70 -4.70
C ALA A 350 5.82 17.76 -3.16
N LEU A 351 6.77 17.13 -2.46
CA LEU A 351 6.89 17.23 -1.01
C LEU A 351 7.22 18.65 -0.55
N CYS A 352 8.06 19.38 -1.29
CA CYS A 352 8.34 20.79 -1.01
C CYS A 352 7.09 21.66 -1.13
N LYS A 353 6.30 21.49 -2.21
CA LYS A 353 4.99 22.17 -2.35
C LYS A 353 4.04 21.82 -1.21
N MET A 354 3.95 20.55 -0.82
CA MET A 354 3.14 20.13 0.33
C MET A 354 3.59 20.80 1.63
N LYS A 355 4.90 20.90 1.87
CA LYS A 355 5.45 21.60 3.05
C LYS A 355 5.17 23.11 3.00
N GLU A 356 5.20 23.74 1.83
CA GLU A 356 4.81 25.15 1.66
C GLU A 356 3.35 25.38 2.02
N MET A 357 2.46 24.45 1.68
CA MET A 357 1.03 24.52 2.04
C MET A 357 0.78 24.23 3.53
N ALA A 358 1.52 23.28 4.11
CA ALA A 358 1.34 22.79 5.47
C ALA A 358 1.38 23.89 6.53
N VAL A 359 2.18 24.93 6.32
CA VAL A 359 2.40 26.03 7.27
C VAL A 359 1.14 26.79 7.66
N ASP A 360 0.07 26.69 6.87
CA ASP A 360 -1.20 27.38 7.08
C ASP A 360 -2.38 26.41 7.25
N LEU A 361 -2.09 25.12 7.45
CA LEU A 361 -3.08 24.06 7.64
C LEU A 361 -3.10 23.60 9.12
N PRO A 362 -4.26 23.11 9.61
CA PRO A 362 -4.39 22.64 11.00
C PRO A 362 -3.63 21.33 11.20
N ASP A 363 -2.81 21.25 12.26
CA ASP A 363 -2.02 20.08 12.67
C ASP A 363 -1.52 19.21 11.47
N PRO A 364 -0.67 19.77 10.60
CA PRO A 364 -0.28 19.11 9.37
C PRO A 364 0.67 17.94 9.65
N HIS A 365 0.38 16.79 9.06
CA HIS A 365 1.27 15.63 9.06
C HIS A 365 1.57 15.20 7.63
N LEU A 366 2.83 15.37 7.24
CA LEU A 366 3.34 15.00 5.93
C LEU A 366 3.85 13.56 5.93
N PHE A 367 3.50 12.82 4.90
CA PHE A 367 3.94 11.45 4.67
C PHE A 367 4.60 11.36 3.31
N THR A 368 5.66 10.57 3.24
CA THR A 368 6.10 10.00 1.96
C THR A 368 5.93 8.49 2.05
N ILE A 369 5.36 7.87 1.01
CA ILE A 369 5.15 6.43 0.94
C ILE A 369 5.84 5.92 -0.32
N ALA A 370 6.79 5.00 -0.16
CA ALA A 370 7.63 4.58 -1.28
C ALA A 370 8.17 3.17 -1.13
N THR A 371 8.30 2.47 -2.26
CA THR A 371 9.18 1.30 -2.41
C THR A 371 10.62 1.79 -2.60
N LEU A 372 11.16 2.49 -1.60
CA LEU A 372 12.31 3.36 -1.86
C LEU A 372 13.64 2.62 -1.87
N THR A 373 13.81 1.59 -1.04
CA THR A 373 15.13 0.98 -0.87
C THR A 373 15.10 -0.54 -0.73
N GLY A 374 16.05 -1.21 -1.41
CA GLY A 374 16.32 -2.63 -1.17
C GLY A 374 16.88 -2.90 0.24
N HIS A 375 17.47 -1.89 0.87
CA HIS A 375 17.94 -1.98 2.26
C HIS A 375 16.80 -2.20 3.26
N ALA A 376 15.59 -1.68 3.01
CA ALA A 376 14.43 -1.94 3.88
C ALA A 376 14.07 -3.44 3.88
N ILE A 377 14.09 -4.09 2.72
CA ILE A 377 13.84 -5.54 2.58
C ILE A 377 14.93 -6.34 3.31
N ILE A 378 16.20 -5.99 3.11
CA ILE A 378 17.31 -6.69 3.78
C ILE A 378 17.24 -6.53 5.31
N ALA A 379 16.82 -5.35 5.79
CA ALA A 379 16.77 -5.06 7.21
C ALA A 379 15.63 -5.78 7.94
N MET A 380 14.43 -5.86 7.35
CA MET A 380 13.22 -6.30 8.05
C MET A 380 12.52 -7.52 7.41
N GLY A 381 12.91 -7.92 6.20
CA GLY A 381 12.28 -9.00 5.44
C GLY A 381 10.98 -8.59 4.74
N PHE A 382 10.36 -9.57 4.07
CA PHE A 382 9.09 -9.38 3.38
C PHE A 382 7.91 -9.35 4.36
N GLY A 383 6.90 -8.54 4.04
CA GLY A 383 5.68 -8.38 4.84
C GLY A 383 5.77 -7.28 5.91
N TYR A 384 6.88 -6.55 6.00
CA TYR A 384 7.11 -5.50 6.99
C TYR A 384 7.38 -4.14 6.33
N SER A 385 6.69 -3.11 6.81
CA SER A 385 6.95 -1.72 6.43
C SER A 385 7.92 -1.09 7.42
N ILE A 386 8.61 -0.01 7.04
CA ILE A 386 9.42 0.79 7.97
C ILE A 386 8.82 2.18 8.08
N VAL A 387 8.63 2.67 9.31
CA VAL A 387 8.28 4.07 9.59
C VAL A 387 9.50 4.80 10.16
N MET A 388 9.75 5.99 9.63
CA MET A 388 10.79 6.91 10.08
C MET A 388 10.22 8.30 10.33
N ASP A 389 10.13 8.67 11.60
CA ASP A 389 9.64 9.97 12.03
C ASP A 389 10.76 11.02 12.12
N ASN A 390 10.45 12.23 11.65
CA ASN A 390 11.20 13.43 12.03
C ASN A 390 11.01 13.74 13.53
N SER A 391 11.72 14.75 14.04
CA SER A 391 11.66 15.08 15.47
C SER A 391 10.25 15.44 15.96
N VAL A 392 9.43 16.08 15.12
CA VAL A 392 8.09 16.56 15.49
C VAL A 392 7.08 15.41 15.55
N ALA A 393 7.07 14.54 14.54
CA ALA A 393 6.23 13.34 14.53
C ALA A 393 6.62 12.38 15.68
N ARG A 394 7.93 12.24 15.92
CA ARG A 394 8.45 11.42 17.02
C ARG A 394 8.04 11.94 18.39
N ALA A 395 8.00 13.26 18.59
CA ALA A 395 7.54 13.86 19.84
C ALA A 395 6.06 13.54 20.12
N SER A 396 5.26 13.26 19.09
CA SER A 396 3.88 12.78 19.22
C SER A 396 3.73 11.26 19.32
N ALA A 397 4.84 10.52 19.47
CA ALA A 397 4.88 9.06 19.50
C ALA A 397 4.19 8.39 18.30
N HIS A 398 4.25 9.05 17.14
CA HIS A 398 3.49 8.63 15.96
C HIS A 398 3.91 7.25 15.46
N ALA A 399 5.20 6.99 15.26
CA ALA A 399 5.70 5.69 14.81
C ALA A 399 5.29 4.54 15.75
N GLN A 400 5.28 4.76 17.07
CA GLN A 400 4.84 3.77 18.05
C GLN A 400 3.35 3.48 17.92
N HIS A 401 2.53 4.52 17.78
CA HIS A 401 1.10 4.36 17.56
C HIS A 401 0.81 3.64 16.24
N LEU A 402 1.48 4.02 15.15
CA LEU A 402 1.33 3.38 13.84
C LEU A 402 1.74 1.91 13.87
N ARG A 403 2.84 1.56 14.56
CA ARG A 403 3.25 0.15 14.76
C ARG A 403 2.19 -0.65 15.52
N GLN A 404 1.71 -0.13 16.64
CA GLN A 404 0.69 -0.81 17.44
C GLN A 404 -0.58 -1.05 16.61
N VAL A 405 -1.07 -0.03 15.90
CA VAL A 405 -2.22 -0.18 15.01
C VAL A 405 -1.91 -1.15 13.87
N GLY A 406 -0.75 -1.07 13.25
CA GLY A 406 -0.33 -2.00 12.19
C GLY A 406 -0.37 -3.46 12.62
N GLU A 407 0.16 -3.77 13.80
CA GLU A 407 0.13 -5.11 14.40
C GLU A 407 -1.30 -5.61 14.63
N GLU A 408 -2.18 -4.75 15.16
CA GLU A 408 -3.60 -5.09 15.41
C GLU A 408 -4.38 -5.46 14.14
N PHE A 409 -3.95 -5.00 12.96
CA PHE A 409 -4.66 -5.17 11.69
C PHE A 409 -3.88 -5.98 10.63
N GLY A 410 -2.71 -6.52 10.99
CA GLY A 410 -1.90 -7.35 10.09
C GLY A 410 -1.13 -6.56 9.01
N GLU A 411 -0.82 -5.29 9.26
CA GLU A 411 0.09 -4.45 8.47
C GLU A 411 1.25 -3.97 9.36
N PRO A 412 2.16 -4.86 9.81
CA PRO A 412 3.16 -4.51 10.80
C PRO A 412 4.19 -3.48 10.29
N PHE A 413 4.68 -2.68 11.23
CA PHE A 413 5.69 -1.66 10.99
C PHE A 413 6.88 -1.85 11.93
N GLU A 414 8.08 -1.78 11.35
CA GLU A 414 9.31 -1.57 12.10
C GLU A 414 9.64 -0.09 12.20
N ILE A 415 10.21 0.31 13.33
CA ILE A 415 10.54 1.72 13.59
C ILE A 415 12.03 1.92 13.39
N SER A 416 12.39 2.73 12.38
CA SER A 416 13.75 3.20 12.19
C SER A 416 13.91 4.64 12.64
N VAL A 417 15.05 4.92 13.24
CA VAL A 417 15.39 6.26 13.75
C VAL A 417 16.34 6.95 12.80
N ILE A 418 15.90 8.09 12.25
CA ILE A 418 16.77 9.04 11.54
C ILE A 418 17.70 9.72 12.55
N ARG A 419 18.99 9.80 12.21
CA ARG A 419 20.10 10.33 13.00
C ARG A 419 20.91 11.34 12.18
N LYS A 420 21.77 12.10 12.85
CA LYS A 420 22.67 13.08 12.23
C LYS A 420 23.48 12.48 11.08
N ASP A 421 24.00 11.27 11.23
CA ASP A 421 24.80 10.59 10.19
C ASP A 421 24.03 10.43 8.87
N ASP A 422 22.70 10.29 8.93
CA ASP A 422 21.84 10.17 7.74
C ASP A 422 21.73 11.50 6.97
N PHE A 423 21.91 12.63 7.65
CA PHE A 423 22.01 13.95 7.04
C PHE A 423 23.42 14.22 6.53
N ASP A 424 24.44 13.85 7.31
CA ASP A 424 25.85 14.14 7.03
C ASP A 424 26.33 13.45 5.74
N ILE A 425 25.84 12.23 5.48
CA ILE A 425 26.14 11.50 4.24
C ILE A 425 25.69 12.27 2.99
N ASN A 426 24.54 12.98 3.06
CA ASN A 426 23.98 13.75 1.95
C ASN A 426 24.58 15.16 1.82
N LEU A 427 25.44 15.62 2.74
CA LEU A 427 26.06 16.94 2.61
C LEU A 427 26.89 17.06 1.33
N GLY A 428 26.86 18.24 0.70
CA GLY A 428 27.71 18.57 -0.43
C GLY A 428 29.18 18.29 -0.15
N LYS A 429 29.87 17.75 -1.16
CA LYS A 429 31.28 17.34 -1.13
C LYS A 429 32.19 18.28 -1.92
N ALA A 430 31.61 19.20 -2.69
CA ALA A 430 32.34 20.13 -3.56
C ALA A 430 31.74 21.54 -3.52
N ILE A 431 32.50 22.53 -3.99
CA ILE A 431 32.00 23.90 -4.17
C ILE A 431 30.94 23.89 -5.28
N GLY A 432 29.76 24.45 -4.99
CA GLY A 432 28.68 24.58 -5.97
C GLY A 432 27.59 23.51 -5.90
N GLU A 433 27.67 22.56 -4.96
CA GLU A 433 26.56 21.70 -4.57
C GLU A 433 26.19 21.96 -3.10
N ASP A 434 24.90 21.87 -2.77
CA ASP A 434 24.43 21.98 -1.38
C ASP A 434 24.34 20.59 -0.74
N ILE A 435 23.80 19.63 -1.49
CA ILE A 435 23.66 18.23 -1.09
C ILE A 435 23.99 17.29 -2.25
N VAL A 436 24.35 16.05 -1.92
CA VAL A 436 24.44 14.93 -2.85
C VAL A 436 23.21 14.03 -2.70
N GLN A 437 22.67 13.56 -3.83
CA GLN A 437 21.49 12.69 -3.87
C GLN A 437 21.70 11.37 -3.11
N CYS A 438 22.83 10.71 -3.36
CA CYS A 438 23.23 9.46 -2.74
C CYS A 438 24.73 9.18 -3.01
N ASN A 439 25.25 8.10 -2.43
CA ASN A 439 26.57 7.58 -2.76
C ASN A 439 26.52 6.68 -4.02
N ASN A 440 27.68 6.21 -4.48
CA ASN A 440 27.78 5.39 -5.70
C ASN A 440 27.32 3.93 -5.50
N ALA A 441 26.97 3.52 -4.28
CA ALA A 441 26.55 2.17 -3.98
C ALA A 441 25.01 2.08 -3.96
N PRO A 442 24.42 0.96 -4.41
CA PRO A 442 22.98 0.76 -4.25
C PRO A 442 22.61 0.81 -2.76
N SER A 443 21.38 1.24 -2.45
CA SER A 443 20.91 1.36 -1.06
C SER A 443 21.14 0.07 -0.25
N SER A 444 20.95 -1.10 -0.86
CA SER A 444 21.19 -2.43 -0.28
C SER A 444 22.63 -2.68 0.19
N LYS A 445 23.60 -1.92 -0.29
CA LYS A 445 25.02 -1.98 0.11
C LYS A 445 25.48 -0.75 0.89
N THR A 446 24.56 0.17 1.19
CA THR A 446 24.86 1.39 1.92
C THR A 446 24.45 1.23 3.39
N PRO A 447 25.37 1.41 4.35
CA PRO A 447 25.00 1.46 5.76
C PRO A 447 23.92 2.50 5.98
N ARG A 448 22.87 2.14 6.73
CA ARG A 448 21.71 3.01 6.96
C ARG A 448 20.98 3.38 5.66
N GLY A 449 20.95 2.44 4.72
CA GLY A 449 20.52 2.65 3.34
C GLY A 449 19.07 3.09 3.16
N HIS A 450 18.18 2.87 4.14
CA HIS A 450 16.79 3.35 4.11
C HIS A 450 16.58 4.67 4.89
N GLN A 451 17.44 4.98 5.87
CA GLN A 451 17.36 6.24 6.62
C GLN A 451 17.94 7.42 5.84
N MET A 452 19.06 7.22 5.14
CA MET A 452 19.71 8.24 4.32
C MET A 452 18.75 8.89 3.27
N PRO A 453 17.95 8.14 2.49
CA PRO A 453 16.95 8.73 1.60
C PRO A 453 15.90 9.59 2.30
N ALA A 454 15.45 9.19 3.50
CA ALA A 454 14.49 9.98 4.27
C ALA A 454 15.10 11.30 4.73
N ALA A 455 16.36 11.29 5.19
CA ALA A 455 17.10 12.51 5.52
C ALA A 455 17.33 13.41 4.30
N PHE A 456 17.63 12.83 3.13
CA PHE A 456 17.74 13.57 1.86
C PHE A 456 16.45 14.33 1.55
N LEU A 457 15.29 13.65 1.63
CA LEU A 457 13.98 14.27 1.39
C LEU A 457 13.72 15.42 2.37
N MET A 458 14.17 15.30 3.62
CA MET A 458 14.06 16.39 4.58
C MET A 458 14.92 17.60 4.22
N GLN A 459 16.18 17.40 3.84
CA GLN A 459 17.11 18.48 3.48
C GLN A 459 16.74 19.17 2.18
N VAL A 460 16.44 18.39 1.13
CA VAL A 460 16.15 18.93 -0.21
C VAL A 460 14.88 19.77 -0.25
N THR A 461 13.92 19.49 0.64
CA THR A 461 12.65 20.24 0.72
C THR A 461 12.67 21.35 1.77
N GLY A 462 13.70 21.40 2.60
CA GLY A 462 13.77 22.30 3.76
C GLY A 462 12.89 21.87 4.94
N LEU A 463 12.35 20.65 4.96
CA LEU A 463 11.59 20.11 6.09
C LEU A 463 12.44 19.99 7.37
N ASP A 464 13.74 19.83 7.24
CA ASP A 464 14.71 19.90 8.34
C ASP A 464 14.68 21.25 9.09
N LYS A 465 14.21 22.32 8.44
CA LYS A 465 14.00 23.65 9.03
C LYS A 465 12.69 23.78 9.82
N HIS A 466 11.85 22.74 9.82
CA HIS A 466 10.55 22.68 10.50
C HIS A 466 10.54 21.72 11.71
N GLY A 467 11.69 21.59 12.39
CA GLY A 467 11.84 20.79 13.60
C GLY A 467 11.16 21.37 14.84
N MET A 468 11.41 20.76 16.01
CA MET A 468 10.76 21.10 17.29
C MET A 468 10.95 22.56 17.73
N SER A 469 12.08 23.19 17.39
CA SER A 469 12.40 24.57 17.75
C SER A 469 12.00 25.59 16.68
N ALA A 470 11.38 25.15 15.58
CA ALA A 470 10.95 26.04 14.51
C ALA A 470 9.72 26.85 14.93
N LYS A 471 9.53 28.04 14.32
CA LYS A 471 8.30 28.85 14.53
C LYS A 471 7.03 28.12 14.08
N LYS A 472 7.15 27.27 13.05
CA LYS A 472 6.09 26.43 12.52
C LYS A 472 6.59 24.99 12.41
N PRO A 473 6.54 24.19 13.49
CA PRO A 473 6.92 22.78 13.44
C PRO A 473 5.98 21.98 12.54
N ILE A 474 6.51 21.02 11.77
CA ILE A 474 5.72 20.18 10.86
C ILE A 474 6.03 18.70 11.16
N LYS A 475 5.00 17.89 11.36
CA LYS A 475 5.17 16.43 11.48
C LYS A 475 5.49 15.85 10.12
N TYR A 476 6.55 15.05 10.04
CA TYR A 476 6.91 14.31 8.83
C TYR A 476 7.28 12.87 9.15
N SER A 477 6.75 11.94 8.36
CA SER A 477 7.07 10.53 8.43
C SER A 477 7.37 9.97 7.03
N HIS A 478 8.49 9.26 6.89
CA HIS A 478 8.78 8.46 5.72
C HIS A 478 8.39 7.01 5.96
N LEU A 479 7.56 6.45 5.08
CA LEU A 479 7.14 5.06 5.09
C LEU A 479 7.83 4.34 3.92
N ASP A 480 8.85 3.54 4.22
CA ASP A 480 9.46 2.64 3.24
C ASP A 480 8.70 1.32 3.25
N ILE A 481 7.96 1.06 2.17
CA ILE A 481 7.08 -0.10 2.01
C ILE A 481 7.67 -1.13 1.05
N ALA A 482 8.97 -1.04 0.71
CA ALA A 482 9.60 -2.01 -0.20
C ALA A 482 9.44 -3.46 0.27
N GLY A 483 9.50 -3.71 1.59
CA GLY A 483 9.28 -5.04 2.18
C GLY A 483 7.83 -5.50 2.18
N SER A 484 6.86 -4.59 2.29
CA SER A 484 5.44 -4.92 2.49
C SER A 484 4.56 -4.74 1.25
N ALA A 485 5.03 -4.07 0.20
CA ALA A 485 4.25 -3.78 -1.00
C ALA A 485 3.85 -5.04 -1.79
N GLY A 486 4.57 -6.15 -1.60
CA GLY A 486 4.47 -7.38 -2.41
C GLY A 486 5.46 -7.38 -3.58
N ASP A 487 5.84 -8.56 -4.03
CA ASP A 487 6.80 -8.75 -5.13
C ASP A 487 6.25 -9.71 -6.18
N VAL A 488 6.80 -9.70 -7.40
CA VAL A 488 6.40 -10.65 -8.45
C VAL A 488 6.77 -12.09 -8.05
N PRO A 489 5.90 -13.09 -8.28
CA PRO A 489 4.64 -13.03 -9.05
C PRO A 489 3.40 -12.61 -8.26
N ASP A 490 3.52 -12.36 -6.95
CA ASP A 490 2.38 -12.07 -6.08
C ASP A 490 1.77 -10.68 -6.36
N PRO A 491 0.45 -10.53 -6.14
CA PRO A 491 -0.20 -9.23 -6.26
C PRO A 491 0.27 -8.28 -5.16
N PRO A 492 0.23 -6.96 -5.39
CA PRO A 492 0.52 -6.01 -4.32
C PRO A 492 -0.40 -6.20 -3.11
N THR A 493 0.10 -5.92 -1.91
CA THR A 493 -0.67 -6.13 -0.68
C THR A 493 -1.73 -5.05 -0.45
N GLY A 494 -1.43 -3.82 -0.88
CA GLY A 494 -2.16 -2.60 -0.55
C GLY A 494 -1.67 -1.93 0.75
N ALA A 495 -0.58 -2.40 1.36
CA ALA A 495 0.02 -1.74 2.52
C ALA A 495 0.54 -0.34 2.14
N PRO A 496 0.44 0.66 3.04
CA PRO A 496 -0.04 0.58 4.43
C PRO A 496 -1.42 1.24 4.63
N ILE A 497 -2.35 1.01 3.70
CA ILE A 497 -3.65 1.72 3.68
C ILE A 497 -4.42 1.49 4.99
N LEU A 498 -4.47 0.26 5.47
CA LEU A 498 -5.27 -0.10 6.63
C LEU A 498 -4.68 0.50 7.91
N ALA A 499 -3.37 0.37 8.12
CA ALA A 499 -2.68 0.95 9.27
C ALA A 499 -2.87 2.48 9.33
N LEU A 500 -2.66 3.17 8.20
CA LEU A 500 -2.85 4.63 8.12
C LEU A 500 -4.30 5.03 8.37
N ALA A 501 -5.26 4.30 7.79
CA ALA A 501 -6.67 4.59 7.96
C ALA A 501 -7.08 4.47 9.43
N LYS A 502 -6.64 3.42 10.12
CA LYS A 502 -7.00 3.17 11.52
C LYS A 502 -6.26 4.07 12.50
N ALA A 503 -5.02 4.46 12.19
CA ALA A 503 -4.25 5.39 13.03
C ALA A 503 -4.72 6.84 12.89
N HIS A 504 -5.24 7.23 11.72
CA HIS A 504 -5.51 8.65 11.46
C HIS A 504 -6.95 9.01 11.13
N LEU A 505 -7.82 8.13 10.65
CA LEU A 505 -9.16 8.55 10.19
C LEU A 505 -10.28 8.28 11.18
N ASN A 506 -10.01 7.47 12.21
CA ASN A 506 -10.97 7.15 13.26
C ASN A 506 -10.99 8.18 14.39
#